data_AF-A0A1B8RWQ9-F1
#
_entry.id   AF-A0A1B8RWQ9-F1
#
_cell.length_a   1.000
_cell.length_b   1.000
_cell.length_c   1.000
_cell.angle_alpha   90.00
_cell.angle_beta   90.00
_cell.angle_gamma   90.00
#
_symmetry.space_group_name_H-M   'P 1'
#
loop_
_entity.id
_entity.type
_entity.pdbx_description
1 polymer ?
#
loop_
_entity_poly.entity_id
_entity_poly.type
_entity_poly.pdbx_seq_one_letter_code
_entity_poly.pdbx_strand_id
1 'polypeptide(L)'
;MTAQRKIQTIRATRPAAGASLFEGDATELFSSGSAPVCTADLSAGEGVSLFSSGSMPQTAESWAGGETGLFSSGSAPSACSETAAGDLVEMFSSGSAPATRADTSAGDLVQMFSSGSAPSDQSEVASGDLTEMFSSGSAPAAESETASGDLTEMFSSGSAPAARAGTEAGEGVEMFSSGSAPAATAERGAGEGTHLFSSGSAPAAEARTSDGDATRLFSSGS
;
A
#
# COMPACT_ATOMS: atom_id res chain seq x y z
N MET A 1 -28.08 -23.44 -26.65
CA MET A 1 -27.44 -23.77 -25.36
C MET A 1 -27.12 -22.45 -24.66
N THR A 2 -27.98 -21.97 -23.78
CA THR A 2 -27.81 -20.73 -23.03
C THR A 2 -27.29 -21.07 -21.64
N ALA A 3 -26.02 -20.78 -21.37
CA ALA A 3 -25.44 -20.96 -20.04
C ALA A 3 -26.03 -19.89 -19.10
N GLN A 4 -26.91 -20.29 -18.19
CA GLN A 4 -27.38 -19.42 -17.11
C GLN A 4 -26.21 -19.17 -16.14
N ARG A 5 -25.75 -17.91 -16.08
CA ARG A 5 -24.87 -17.42 -15.02
C ARG A 5 -25.59 -17.60 -13.68
N LYS A 6 -25.19 -18.62 -12.93
CA LYS A 6 -25.64 -18.86 -11.55
C LYS A 6 -24.78 -18.01 -10.62
N ILE A 7 -25.02 -16.69 -10.59
CA ILE A 7 -24.48 -15.84 -9.52
C ILE A 7 -25.34 -16.12 -8.28
N GLN A 8 -24.98 -17.15 -7.53
CA GLN A 8 -25.42 -17.25 -6.16
C GLN A 8 -24.56 -16.29 -5.36
N THR A 9 -25.13 -15.18 -4.91
CA THR A 9 -24.53 -14.36 -3.86
C THR A 9 -24.49 -15.23 -2.60
N ILE A 10 -23.38 -15.92 -2.38
CA ILE A 10 -23.12 -16.63 -1.14
C ILE A 10 -22.88 -15.54 -0.10
N ARG A 11 -23.94 -15.16 0.62
CA ARG A 11 -23.79 -14.39 1.85
C ARG A 11 -23.32 -15.39 2.91
N ALA A 12 -22.01 -15.64 2.93
CA ALA A 12 -21.38 -16.37 4.01
C ALA A 12 -21.30 -15.45 5.23
N THR A 13 -22.43 -15.20 5.88
CA THR A 13 -22.42 -14.81 7.30
C THR A 13 -22.07 -16.07 8.10
N ARG A 14 -20.78 -16.39 8.15
CA ARG A 14 -20.23 -17.30 9.16
C ARG A 14 -19.66 -16.41 10.28
N PRO A 15 -19.67 -16.86 11.56
CA PRO A 15 -19.28 -16.00 12.67
C PRO A 15 -17.90 -15.44 12.39
N ALA A 16 -17.68 -14.19 12.78
CA ALA A 16 -16.35 -13.64 12.96
C ALA A 16 -15.48 -14.77 13.52
N ALA A 17 -14.42 -15.13 12.80
CA ALA A 17 -13.35 -15.90 13.40
C ALA A 17 -12.68 -14.94 14.38
N GLY A 18 -13.37 -14.67 15.51
CA GLY A 18 -12.78 -13.99 16.64
C GLY A 18 -11.80 -14.97 17.24
N ALA A 19 -10.58 -14.99 16.72
CA ALA A 19 -9.45 -15.46 17.48
C ALA A 19 -9.32 -14.47 18.64
N SER A 20 -9.84 -14.87 19.81
CA SER A 20 -9.64 -14.16 21.06
C SER A 20 -8.16 -14.30 21.46
N LEU A 21 -7.36 -13.36 20.96
CA LEU A 21 -5.89 -13.24 21.00
C LEU A 21 -5.39 -12.62 22.30
N PHE A 22 -5.61 -13.32 23.41
CA PHE A 22 -4.96 -12.95 24.65
C PHE A 22 -3.60 -13.68 24.71
N GLU A 23 -2.53 -12.95 24.37
CA GLU A 23 -1.09 -13.21 24.67
C GLU A 23 -0.20 -13.99 23.66
N GLY A 24 -0.42 -13.95 22.34
CA GLY A 24 0.58 -14.52 21.44
C GLY A 24 0.38 -14.28 19.95
N ASP A 25 1.46 -14.45 19.20
CA ASP A 25 1.53 -14.24 17.76
C ASP A 25 0.37 -14.92 17.02
N ALA A 26 -0.28 -14.20 16.10
CA ALA A 26 -1.36 -14.72 15.27
C ALA A 26 -0.84 -15.19 13.91
N THR A 27 -1.38 -16.29 13.38
CA THR A 27 -1.12 -16.68 12.00
C THR A 27 -2.40 -17.16 11.35
N GLU A 28 -2.79 -16.51 10.26
CA GLU A 28 -4.03 -16.81 9.54
C GLU A 28 -3.77 -17.08 8.05
N LEU A 29 -4.49 -18.06 7.50
CA LEU A 29 -4.42 -18.41 6.08
C LEU A 29 -5.83 -18.55 5.53
N PHE A 30 -6.14 -17.74 4.51
CA PHE A 30 -7.40 -17.69 3.82
C PHE A 30 -7.21 -18.03 2.35
N SER A 31 -7.98 -19.01 1.86
CA SER A 31 -8.07 -19.30 0.43
C SER A 31 -9.53 -19.37 -0.01
N SER A 32 -9.91 -18.56 -1.01
CA SER A 32 -11.29 -18.50 -1.49
C SER A 32 -11.38 -18.35 -3.01
N GLY A 33 -12.38 -18.98 -3.62
CA GLY A 33 -12.75 -18.72 -5.02
C GLY A 33 -13.74 -17.57 -5.19
N SER A 34 -14.29 -17.04 -4.09
CA SER A 34 -15.31 -15.98 -4.05
C SER A 34 -14.74 -14.72 -3.42
N ALA A 35 -15.52 -13.63 -3.25
CA ALA A 35 -15.09 -12.38 -2.63
C ALA A 35 -15.25 -12.46 -1.10
N PRO A 36 -14.28 -12.94 -0.31
CA PRO A 36 -14.41 -12.98 1.14
C PRO A 36 -14.37 -11.56 1.72
N VAL A 37 -15.08 -11.37 2.83
CA VAL A 37 -14.84 -10.24 3.74
C VAL A 37 -14.19 -10.84 4.97
N CYS A 38 -13.00 -10.35 5.33
CA CYS A 38 -12.25 -10.77 6.51
C CYS A 38 -12.06 -9.56 7.43
N THR A 39 -12.10 -9.82 8.72
CA THR A 39 -11.87 -8.83 9.77
C THR A 39 -11.13 -9.52 10.91
N ALA A 40 -9.96 -9.03 11.29
CA ALA A 40 -9.28 -9.42 12.52
C ALA A 40 -8.94 -8.21 13.38
N ASP A 41 -8.92 -8.44 14.69
CA ASP A 41 -8.54 -7.44 15.68
C ASP A 41 -7.56 -8.09 16.66
N LEU A 42 -6.47 -7.39 16.95
CA LEU A 42 -5.39 -7.85 17.80
C LEU A 42 -5.03 -6.84 18.87
N SER A 43 -5.24 -7.24 20.12
CA SER A 43 -5.00 -6.36 21.27
C SER A 43 -3.55 -6.31 21.76
N ALA A 44 -2.69 -7.24 21.32
CA ALA A 44 -1.25 -7.27 21.55
C ALA A 44 -0.59 -8.41 20.75
N GLY A 45 0.70 -8.27 20.44
CA GLY A 45 1.51 -9.30 19.76
C GLY A 45 1.64 -9.06 18.27
N GLU A 46 2.45 -9.89 17.60
CA GLU A 46 2.65 -9.84 16.17
C GLU A 46 1.60 -10.70 15.45
N GLY A 47 1.44 -10.53 14.15
CA GLY A 47 0.92 -11.66 13.39
C GLY A 47 1.08 -11.56 11.90
N VAL A 48 0.65 -12.66 11.29
CA VAL A 48 0.96 -12.96 9.91
C VAL A 48 -0.32 -13.44 9.25
N SER A 49 -0.70 -12.78 8.18
CA SER A 49 -1.90 -13.10 7.43
C SER A 49 -1.56 -13.44 5.97
N LEU A 50 -2.15 -14.51 5.45
CA LEU A 50 -2.02 -14.89 4.04
C LEU A 50 -3.40 -15.05 3.42
N PHE A 51 -3.72 -14.17 2.49
CA PHE A 51 -4.96 -14.17 1.72
C PHE A 51 -4.69 -14.53 0.27
N SER A 52 -5.30 -15.61 -0.21
CA SER A 52 -5.30 -15.98 -1.63
C SER A 52 -6.73 -16.08 -2.14
N SER A 53 -7.12 -15.22 -3.09
CA SER A 53 -8.49 -15.22 -3.61
C SER A 53 -8.59 -15.15 -5.13
N GLY A 54 -9.53 -15.88 -5.72
CA GLY A 54 -9.89 -15.71 -7.13
C GLY A 54 -10.74 -14.45 -7.39
N SER A 55 -11.36 -13.86 -6.36
CA SER A 55 -12.25 -12.70 -6.45
C SER A 55 -11.81 -11.59 -5.48
N MET A 56 -12.51 -10.45 -5.43
CA MET A 56 -12.20 -9.25 -4.62
C MET A 56 -12.28 -9.55 -3.10
N PRO A 57 -11.17 -9.78 -2.37
CA PRO A 57 -11.23 -9.79 -0.90
C PRO A 57 -11.47 -8.37 -0.39
N GLN A 58 -12.17 -8.24 0.73
CA GLN A 58 -12.19 -7.04 1.57
C GLN A 58 -11.60 -7.41 2.92
N THR A 59 -10.55 -6.73 3.36
CA THR A 59 -9.93 -6.96 4.67
C THR A 59 -9.96 -5.68 5.49
N ALA A 60 -10.27 -5.80 6.78
CA ALA A 60 -10.25 -4.70 7.73
C ALA A 60 -9.61 -5.21 9.03
N GLU A 61 -8.39 -4.78 9.31
CA GLU A 61 -7.57 -5.35 10.37
C GLU A 61 -7.05 -4.26 11.31
N SER A 62 -7.12 -4.47 12.63
CA SER A 62 -6.56 -3.54 13.64
C SER A 62 -5.62 -4.28 14.59
N TRP A 63 -4.41 -3.78 14.75
CA TRP A 63 -3.33 -4.44 15.49
C TRP A 63 -2.72 -3.49 16.52
N ALA A 64 -2.57 -3.96 17.75
CA ALA A 64 -1.81 -3.23 18.76
C ALA A 64 -0.29 -3.50 18.68
N GLY A 65 0.11 -4.53 17.93
CA GLY A 65 1.49 -4.92 17.61
C GLY A 65 1.71 -4.98 16.09
N GLY A 66 2.80 -5.58 15.61
CA GLY A 66 3.09 -5.65 14.17
C GLY A 66 2.25 -6.67 13.40
N GLU A 67 2.21 -6.49 12.08
CA GLU A 67 1.52 -7.35 11.13
C GLU A 67 2.36 -7.59 9.87
N THR A 68 2.27 -8.79 9.31
CA THR A 68 2.76 -9.09 7.96
C THR A 68 1.68 -9.78 7.13
N GLY A 69 1.13 -9.04 6.17
CA GLY A 69 0.03 -9.45 5.33
C GLY A 69 0.44 -9.74 3.90
N LEU A 70 0.06 -10.90 3.38
CA LEU A 70 0.29 -11.30 1.99
C LEU A 70 -1.05 -11.49 1.28
N PHE A 71 -1.33 -10.65 0.28
CA PHE A 71 -2.58 -10.64 -0.46
C PHE A 71 -2.33 -11.00 -1.93
N SER A 72 -2.75 -12.20 -2.34
CA SER A 72 -2.72 -12.64 -3.73
C SER A 72 -4.13 -12.74 -4.30
N SER A 73 -4.45 -11.98 -5.35
CA SER A 73 -5.77 -12.05 -5.96
C SER A 73 -5.78 -11.99 -7.49
N GLY A 74 -6.71 -12.72 -8.12
CA GLY A 74 -7.04 -12.52 -9.53
C GLY A 74 -7.84 -11.24 -9.80
N SER A 75 -8.43 -10.65 -8.76
CA SER A 75 -9.32 -9.47 -8.81
C SER A 75 -8.79 -8.33 -7.95
N ALA A 76 -9.46 -7.18 -7.94
CA ALA A 76 -9.06 -5.97 -7.21
C ALA A 76 -9.30 -6.16 -5.70
N PRO A 77 -8.29 -6.43 -4.85
CA PRO A 77 -8.50 -6.46 -3.41
C PRO A 77 -8.79 -5.06 -2.87
N SER A 78 -9.53 -4.98 -1.77
CA SER A 78 -9.49 -3.77 -0.92
C SER A 78 -9.10 -4.13 0.50
N ALA A 79 -8.16 -3.39 1.07
CA ALA A 79 -7.65 -3.61 2.41
C ALA A 79 -7.69 -2.30 3.21
N CYS A 80 -7.96 -2.41 4.49
CA CYS A 80 -7.87 -1.36 5.47
C CYS A 80 -7.13 -1.93 6.68
N SER A 81 -5.95 -1.41 6.99
CA SER A 81 -5.10 -1.94 8.05
C SER A 81 -4.70 -0.81 8.99
N GLU A 82 -4.76 -1.05 10.30
CA GLU A 82 -4.38 -0.06 11.31
C GLU A 82 -3.48 -0.72 12.36
N THR A 83 -2.37 -0.07 12.70
CA THR A 83 -1.46 -0.52 13.76
C THR A 83 -1.19 0.57 14.78
N ALA A 84 -1.45 0.30 16.07
CA ALA A 84 -1.20 1.26 17.15
C ALA A 84 0.29 1.30 17.57
N ALA A 85 0.99 0.17 17.49
CA ALA A 85 2.43 0.06 17.73
C ALA A 85 2.99 -1.16 16.97
N GLY A 86 4.24 -1.09 16.50
CA GLY A 86 4.87 -2.17 15.74
C GLY A 86 4.78 -1.96 14.24
N ASP A 87 5.44 -2.84 13.48
CA ASP A 87 5.62 -2.65 12.03
C ASP A 87 4.46 -3.30 11.26
N LEU A 88 3.94 -2.60 10.24
CA LEU A 88 2.91 -3.09 9.33
C LEU A 88 3.55 -3.37 7.96
N VAL A 89 3.55 -4.63 7.53
CA VAL A 89 4.16 -5.05 6.26
C VAL A 89 3.13 -5.73 5.37
N GLU A 90 2.68 -5.08 4.31
CA GLU A 90 1.68 -5.64 3.40
C GLU A 90 2.21 -5.84 1.97
N MET A 91 1.93 -7.00 1.38
CA MET A 91 2.27 -7.30 -0.02
C MET A 91 1.02 -7.66 -0.81
N PHE A 92 0.74 -6.88 -1.85
CA PHE A 92 -0.38 -7.06 -2.76
C PHE A 92 0.11 -7.55 -4.13
N SER A 93 -0.19 -8.80 -4.48
CA SER A 93 0.01 -9.34 -5.81
C SER A 93 -1.34 -9.55 -6.50
N SER A 94 -1.67 -8.72 -7.49
CA SER A 94 -2.98 -8.81 -8.16
C SER A 94 -2.95 -8.70 -9.69
N GLY A 95 -3.84 -9.43 -10.37
CA GLY A 95 -4.12 -9.18 -11.79
C GLY A 95 -4.88 -7.86 -12.05
N SER A 96 -5.52 -7.31 -11.01
CA SER A 96 -6.36 -6.11 -11.05
C SER A 96 -5.86 -5.06 -10.05
N ALA A 97 -6.55 -3.92 -9.96
CA ALA A 97 -6.16 -2.75 -9.15
C ALA A 97 -6.45 -2.96 -7.64
N PRO A 98 -5.44 -3.11 -6.76
CA PRO A 98 -5.65 -3.02 -5.32
C PRO A 98 -6.12 -1.62 -4.91
N ALA A 99 -6.98 -1.55 -3.89
CA ALA A 99 -7.36 -0.29 -3.23
C ALA A 99 -7.09 -0.43 -1.73
N THR A 100 -6.06 0.24 -1.22
CA THR A 100 -5.53 0.02 0.13
C THR A 100 -5.58 1.30 0.95
N ARG A 101 -5.72 1.11 2.25
CA ARG A 101 -5.56 2.14 3.26
C ARG A 101 -4.80 1.55 4.44
N ALA A 102 -3.72 2.20 4.88
CA ALA A 102 -2.91 1.72 5.98
C ALA A 102 -2.52 2.86 6.92
N ASP A 103 -2.85 2.73 8.20
CA ASP A 103 -2.62 3.76 9.22
C ASP A 103 -1.74 3.19 10.35
N THR A 104 -0.55 3.75 10.60
CA THR A 104 0.37 3.31 11.67
C THR A 104 0.68 4.43 12.65
N SER A 105 0.34 4.23 13.93
CA SER A 105 0.59 5.23 14.97
C SER A 105 2.05 5.28 15.42
N ALA A 106 2.70 4.11 15.57
CA ALA A 106 4.10 4.02 15.95
C ALA A 106 4.73 2.73 15.41
N GLY A 107 5.78 2.85 14.59
CA GLY A 107 6.39 1.73 13.89
C GLY A 107 6.46 1.98 12.39
N ASP A 108 7.09 1.05 11.68
CA ASP A 108 7.32 1.22 10.25
C ASP A 108 6.17 0.64 9.43
N LEU A 109 5.81 1.32 8.34
CA LEU A 109 4.81 0.84 7.38
C LEU A 109 5.52 0.51 6.07
N VAL A 110 5.40 -0.73 5.61
CA VAL A 110 5.97 -1.18 4.35
C VAL A 110 4.88 -1.80 3.48
N GLN A 111 4.61 -1.20 2.32
CA GLN A 111 3.69 -1.76 1.34
C GLN A 111 4.37 -2.09 0.01
N MET A 112 4.06 -3.26 -0.54
CA MET A 112 4.55 -3.68 -1.85
C MET A 112 3.39 -4.09 -2.75
N PHE A 113 3.26 -3.42 -3.89
CA PHE A 113 2.26 -3.70 -4.91
C PHE A 113 2.91 -4.27 -6.15
N SER A 114 2.46 -5.45 -6.56
CA SER A 114 2.77 -6.07 -7.85
C SER A 114 1.45 -6.30 -8.59
N SER A 115 1.12 -5.44 -9.55
CA SER A 115 -0.18 -5.50 -10.23
C SER A 115 -0.12 -5.40 -11.76
N GLY A 116 -1.03 -6.11 -12.44
CA GLY A 116 -1.29 -5.85 -13.87
C GLY A 116 -2.02 -4.53 -14.14
N SER A 117 -2.70 -3.99 -13.13
CA SER A 117 -3.54 -2.79 -13.20
C SER A 117 -3.07 -1.72 -12.20
N ALA A 118 -3.75 -0.58 -12.15
CA ALA A 118 -3.39 0.60 -11.37
C ALA A 118 -3.76 0.45 -9.88
N PRO A 119 -2.83 0.23 -8.94
CA PRO A 119 -3.14 0.30 -7.51
C PRO A 119 -3.55 1.71 -7.09
N SER A 120 -4.38 1.81 -6.06
CA SER A 120 -4.72 3.05 -5.37
C SER A 120 -4.45 2.87 -3.89
N ASP A 121 -3.59 3.69 -3.33
CA ASP A 121 -3.07 3.53 -1.96
C ASP A 121 -3.18 4.83 -1.18
N GLN A 122 -3.42 4.70 0.12
CA GLN A 122 -3.51 5.79 1.09
C GLN A 122 -2.85 5.36 2.38
N SER A 123 -1.80 6.06 2.80
CA SER A 123 -0.99 5.61 3.93
C SER A 123 -0.64 6.75 4.86
N GLU A 124 -0.76 6.51 6.17
CA GLU A 124 -0.43 7.49 7.20
C GLU A 124 0.45 6.86 8.28
N VAL A 125 1.58 7.50 8.60
CA VAL A 125 2.48 7.09 9.70
C VAL A 125 2.71 8.26 10.64
N ALA A 126 2.25 8.15 11.89
CA ALA A 126 2.49 9.21 12.87
C ALA A 126 3.94 9.21 13.39
N SER A 127 4.55 8.05 13.60
CA SER A 127 5.94 7.93 14.03
C SER A 127 6.58 6.64 13.55
N GLY A 128 7.58 6.74 12.69
CA GLY A 128 8.24 5.61 12.04
C GLY A 128 8.40 5.86 10.54
N ASP A 129 9.00 4.92 9.84
CA ASP A 129 9.30 5.07 8.43
C ASP A 129 8.19 4.49 7.56
N LEU A 130 7.89 5.15 6.45
CA LEU A 130 6.96 4.67 5.43
C LEU A 130 7.73 4.26 4.17
N THR A 131 7.57 3.02 3.71
CA THR A 131 8.19 2.53 2.47
C THR A 131 7.16 1.87 1.56
N GLU A 132 7.01 2.40 0.35
CA GLU A 132 6.05 1.88 -0.62
C GLU A 132 6.74 1.54 -1.95
N MET A 133 6.41 0.38 -2.49
CA MET A 133 6.96 -0.11 -3.75
C MET A 133 5.84 -0.53 -4.68
N PHE A 134 5.74 0.13 -5.83
CA PHE A 134 4.75 -0.15 -6.85
C PHE A 134 5.43 -0.71 -8.11
N SER A 135 5.10 -1.93 -8.47
CA SER A 135 5.44 -2.57 -9.74
C SER A 135 4.15 -2.82 -10.51
N SER A 136 3.89 -2.06 -11.57
CA SER A 136 2.63 -2.16 -12.31
C SER A 136 2.72 -2.02 -13.82
N GLY A 137 1.87 -2.75 -14.55
CA GLY A 137 1.65 -2.48 -15.97
C GLY A 137 0.92 -1.15 -16.26
N SER A 138 0.20 -0.63 -15.26
CA SER A 138 -0.65 0.56 -15.34
C SER A 138 -0.21 1.63 -14.33
N ALA A 139 -0.91 2.77 -14.30
CA ALA A 139 -0.56 3.96 -13.50
C ALA A 139 -0.98 3.81 -12.03
N PRO A 140 -0.06 3.58 -11.06
CA PRO A 140 -0.40 3.60 -9.64
C PRO A 140 -0.77 5.01 -9.18
N ALA A 141 -1.65 5.09 -8.18
CA ALA A 141 -1.96 6.30 -7.44
C ALA A 141 -1.65 6.09 -5.95
N ALA A 142 -0.83 6.94 -5.36
CA ALA A 142 -0.45 6.87 -3.95
C ALA A 142 -0.60 8.25 -3.28
N GLU A 143 -1.12 8.24 -2.06
CA GLU A 143 -1.20 9.38 -1.16
C GLU A 143 -0.63 8.97 0.20
N SER A 144 0.53 9.52 0.56
CA SER A 144 1.33 9.00 1.68
C SER A 144 1.78 10.14 2.58
N GLU A 145 1.52 10.03 3.88
CA GLU A 145 1.83 11.05 4.88
C GLU A 145 2.61 10.45 6.06
N THR A 146 3.69 11.13 6.47
CA THR A 146 4.49 10.76 7.64
C THR A 146 4.70 11.97 8.54
N ALA A 147 4.25 11.93 9.80
CA ALA A 147 4.47 13.04 10.72
C ALA A 147 5.92 13.06 11.25
N SER A 148 6.47 11.91 11.64
CA SER A 148 7.86 11.81 12.08
C SER A 148 8.51 10.52 11.59
N GLY A 149 9.45 10.63 10.67
CA GLY A 149 10.17 9.50 10.07
C GLY A 149 10.37 9.70 8.57
N ASP A 150 11.04 8.75 7.95
CA ASP A 150 11.42 8.85 6.54
C ASP A 150 10.34 8.25 5.63
N LEU A 151 10.10 8.90 4.48
CA LEU A 151 9.13 8.44 3.48
C LEU A 151 9.85 8.00 2.21
N THR A 152 9.77 6.73 1.83
CA THR A 152 10.36 6.21 0.61
C THR A 152 9.31 5.61 -0.31
N GLU A 153 9.15 6.16 -1.51
CA GLU A 153 8.29 5.58 -2.55
C GLU A 153 9.10 5.19 -3.79
N MET A 154 8.81 4.01 -4.33
CA MET A 154 9.39 3.55 -5.59
C MET A 154 8.29 3.10 -6.55
N PHE A 155 8.27 3.70 -7.73
CA PHE A 155 7.34 3.36 -8.80
C PHE A 155 8.10 2.78 -10.00
N SER A 156 7.76 1.56 -10.39
CA SER A 156 8.17 0.93 -11.63
C SER A 156 6.90 0.63 -12.44
N SER A 157 6.65 1.41 -13.50
CA SER A 157 5.40 1.29 -14.25
C SER A 157 5.54 1.41 -15.77
N GLY A 158 4.69 0.68 -16.51
CA GLY A 158 4.50 0.92 -17.94
C GLY A 158 3.79 2.25 -18.26
N SER A 159 3.04 2.81 -17.30
CA SER A 159 2.24 4.02 -17.43
C SER A 159 2.64 5.08 -16.40
N ALA A 160 2.02 6.26 -16.45
CA ALA A 160 2.35 7.41 -15.62
C ALA A 160 1.85 7.26 -14.17
N PRO A 161 2.71 7.06 -13.16
CA PRO A 161 2.28 7.07 -11.76
C PRO A 161 1.83 8.46 -11.31
N ALA A 162 0.90 8.52 -10.37
CA ALA A 162 0.50 9.72 -9.65
C ALA A 162 0.83 9.54 -8.15
N ALA A 163 1.67 10.40 -7.60
CA ALA A 163 2.10 10.32 -6.21
C ALA A 163 1.91 11.67 -5.50
N ARG A 164 1.43 11.61 -4.27
CA ARG A 164 1.40 12.74 -3.33
C ARG A 164 2.04 12.29 -2.02
N ALA A 165 3.19 12.85 -1.70
CA ALA A 165 3.93 12.51 -0.49
C ALA A 165 4.04 13.71 0.46
N GLY A 166 3.86 13.48 1.75
CA GLY A 166 3.96 14.51 2.79
C GLY A 166 4.83 14.04 3.95
N THR A 167 5.82 14.83 4.37
CA THR A 167 6.53 14.58 5.64
C THR A 167 6.57 15.82 6.52
N GLU A 168 6.14 15.75 7.78
CA GLU A 168 6.30 16.89 8.70
C GLU A 168 7.75 17.00 9.20
N ALA A 169 8.35 15.88 9.61
CA ALA A 169 9.75 15.77 9.99
C ALA A 169 10.36 14.46 9.51
N GLY A 170 11.41 14.53 8.70
CA GLY A 170 12.13 13.38 8.18
C GLY A 170 12.54 13.55 6.73
N GLU A 171 13.36 12.62 6.25
CA GLU A 171 13.76 12.58 4.86
C GLU A 171 12.64 11.98 4.00
N GLY A 172 12.89 12.00 2.70
CA GLY A 172 11.96 11.36 1.81
C GLY A 172 12.51 11.23 0.41
N VAL A 173 12.23 10.10 -0.19
CA VAL A 173 12.84 9.66 -1.43
C VAL A 173 11.77 9.10 -2.32
N GLU A 174 11.59 9.70 -3.49
CA GLU A 174 10.66 9.20 -4.49
C GLU A 174 11.43 8.84 -5.76
N MET A 175 11.30 7.60 -6.20
CA MET A 175 11.91 7.11 -7.42
C MET A 175 10.85 6.65 -8.41
N PHE A 176 10.87 7.21 -9.62
CA PHE A 176 9.96 6.87 -10.69
C PHE A 176 10.73 6.32 -11.88
N SER A 177 10.48 5.05 -12.22
CA SER A 177 10.90 4.42 -13.47
C SER A 177 9.65 4.13 -14.29
N SER A 178 9.40 4.92 -15.34
CA SER A 178 8.17 4.79 -16.11
C SER A 178 8.33 4.92 -17.62
N GLY A 179 7.48 4.22 -18.39
CA GLY A 179 7.32 4.45 -19.83
C GLY A 179 6.64 5.79 -20.18
N SER A 180 5.93 6.40 -19.24
CA SER A 180 5.18 7.66 -19.40
C SER A 180 5.57 8.69 -18.34
N ALA A 181 5.10 9.93 -18.48
CA ALA A 181 5.43 11.04 -17.56
C ALA A 181 4.77 10.87 -16.18
N PRO A 182 5.53 10.67 -15.09
CA PRO A 182 4.98 10.68 -13.73
C PRO A 182 4.42 12.05 -13.32
N ALA A 183 3.38 12.05 -12.49
CA ALA A 183 2.90 13.23 -11.79
C ALA A 183 3.20 13.07 -10.29
N ALA A 184 4.00 13.96 -9.72
CA ALA A 184 4.46 13.84 -8.33
C ALA A 184 4.31 15.18 -7.61
N THR A 185 3.77 15.17 -6.41
CA THR A 185 3.71 16.34 -5.52
C THR A 185 4.27 15.95 -4.17
N ALA A 186 5.25 16.69 -3.67
CA ALA A 186 5.78 16.49 -2.32
C ALA A 186 5.77 17.74 -1.47
N GLU A 187 5.41 17.59 -0.21
CA GLU A 187 5.38 18.67 0.77
C GLU A 187 6.14 18.25 2.02
N ARG A 188 7.07 19.10 2.47
CA ARG A 188 7.93 18.80 3.61
C ARG A 188 8.00 19.96 4.60
N GLY A 189 7.83 19.61 5.87
CA GLY A 189 8.13 20.49 6.99
C GLY A 189 9.64 20.63 7.16
N ALA A 190 10.26 19.64 7.81
CA ALA A 190 11.70 19.58 8.06
C ALA A 190 12.33 18.30 7.48
N GLY A 191 13.44 18.43 6.76
CA GLY A 191 14.22 17.31 6.22
C GLY A 191 14.55 17.46 4.73
N GLU A 192 15.33 16.50 4.20
CA GLU A 192 15.81 16.51 2.83
C GLU A 192 14.94 15.69 1.90
N GLY A 193 14.70 16.19 0.69
CA GLY A 193 13.95 15.50 -0.36
C GLY A 193 14.73 15.17 -1.60
N THR A 194 14.60 13.92 -2.03
CA THR A 194 15.20 13.44 -3.27
C THR A 194 14.14 12.84 -4.17
N HIS A 195 14.07 13.35 -5.40
CA HIS A 195 13.21 12.77 -6.44
C HIS A 195 14.04 12.36 -7.64
N LEU A 196 13.89 11.12 -8.06
CA LEU A 196 14.61 10.54 -9.20
C LEU A 196 13.60 10.08 -10.24
N PHE A 197 13.67 10.65 -11.43
CA PHE A 197 12.79 10.28 -12.53
C PHE A 197 13.61 9.69 -13.67
N SER A 198 13.28 8.47 -14.04
CA SER A 198 13.77 7.79 -15.24
C SER A 198 12.56 7.49 -16.13
N SER A 199 12.29 8.34 -17.13
CA SER A 199 11.11 8.19 -17.97
C SER A 199 11.32 8.59 -19.42
N GLY A 200 10.57 7.96 -20.34
CA GLY A 200 10.50 8.37 -21.74
C GLY A 200 9.82 9.73 -21.96
N SER A 201 9.22 10.34 -20.92
CA SER A 201 8.58 11.65 -20.98
C SER A 201 8.89 12.49 -19.74
N ALA A 202 8.86 13.82 -19.89
CA ALA A 202 9.14 14.72 -18.78
C ALA A 202 8.04 14.64 -17.70
N PRO A 203 8.39 14.47 -16.41
CA PRO A 203 7.42 14.43 -15.32
C PRO A 203 6.79 15.80 -15.04
N ALA A 204 5.58 15.78 -14.49
CA ALA A 204 4.96 16.92 -13.82
C ALA A 204 5.24 16.80 -12.31
N ALA A 205 6.33 17.42 -11.85
CA ALA A 205 6.80 17.29 -10.46
C ALA A 205 6.81 18.63 -9.71
N GLU A 206 6.09 18.68 -8.58
CA GLU A 206 6.15 19.75 -7.59
C GLU A 206 6.77 19.22 -6.29
N ALA A 207 7.62 20.02 -5.65
CA ALA A 207 8.07 19.73 -4.28
C ALA A 207 8.31 21.04 -3.54
N ARG A 208 7.90 21.08 -2.27
CA ARG A 208 8.10 22.20 -1.34
C ARG A 208 8.76 21.67 -0.07
N THR A 209 9.82 22.35 0.38
CA THR A 209 10.47 22.08 1.66
C THR A 209 10.48 23.39 2.46
N SER A 210 10.08 23.32 3.73
CA SER A 210 10.09 24.51 4.60
C SER A 210 11.45 24.70 5.26
N ASP A 211 12.05 23.61 5.74
CA ASP A 211 13.40 23.56 6.32
C ASP A 211 14.13 22.31 5.81
N GLY A 212 15.15 22.50 4.97
CA GLY A 212 15.90 21.42 4.31
C GLY A 212 15.97 21.57 2.79
N ASP A 213 16.71 20.68 2.15
CA ASP A 213 17.03 20.75 0.72
C ASP A 213 16.14 19.82 -0.14
N ALA A 214 15.88 20.24 -1.37
CA ALA A 214 15.19 19.41 -2.37
C ALA A 214 16.07 19.19 -3.59
N THR A 215 16.40 17.93 -3.84
CA THR A 215 17.15 17.44 -4.99
C THR A 215 16.20 16.75 -5.96
N ARG A 216 16.26 17.11 -7.24
CA ARG A 216 15.53 16.42 -8.31
C ARG A 216 16.46 16.07 -9.46
N LEU A 217 16.43 14.81 -9.88
CA LEU A 217 17.14 14.33 -11.05
C LEU A 217 16.16 13.77 -12.08
N PHE A 218 16.38 14.12 -13.33
CA PHE A 218 15.58 13.65 -14.47
C PHE A 218 16.51 13.00 -15.49
N SER A 219 16.21 11.76 -15.86
CA SER A 219 16.85 11.00 -16.92
C SER A 219 15.79 10.54 -17.91
N SER A 220 16.02 10.74 -19.20
CA SER A 220 15.10 10.29 -20.25
C SER A 220 15.80 9.40 -21.27
N GLY A 221 15.21 8.23 -21.55
CA GLY A 221 15.67 7.35 -22.63
C GLY A 221 15.37 7.98 -24.00
N SER A 222 16.38 8.03 -24.87
CA SER A 222 16.24 8.45 -26.28
C SER A 222 15.82 7.29 -27.18
#